data_AF-A0A914WJ60-F1
#
_entry.id   AF-A0A914WJ60-F1
#
_cell.length_a   1.000
_cell.length_b   1.000
_cell.length_c   1.000
_cell.angle_alpha   90.00
_cell.angle_beta   90.00
_cell.angle_gamma   90.00
#
_symmetry.space_group_name_H-M   'P 1'
#
loop_
_entity.id
_entity.type
_entity.pdbx_description
1 polymer ?
#
loop_
_entity_poly.entity_id
_entity_poly.type
_entity_poly.pdbx_seq_one_letter_code
_entity_poly.pdbx_strand_id
1 'polypeptide(L)'
;MYGLEEESPEDPGASQPVRPPQNLQAFGLEEEAPDEPETPITSASDSHIDQRRQYKTTWQEHHRKNETVEERDRRLKSGSERERKRRHQETLEESELRHRAGVERERQRRLDETLEEREDRHLTSAERERQRHLHETLEESEHCHRSDAERALQHRLHETLEESEHRHQAEVERKQERRLHETPEIREARQAEDALAHGQRRHHTSQQPESHGEALTFANSFPAEDDLGPMNVVCKHCSALHFKGRVF
;
A
#
# COMPACT_ATOMS: atom_id res chain seq x y z
N MET A 1 -43.40 23.90 0.37
CA MET A 1 -43.85 24.88 -0.63
C MET A 1 -43.60 26.26 -0.09
N TYR A 2 -42.63 26.97 -0.65
CA TYR A 2 -42.61 28.42 -0.93
C TYR A 2 -41.25 28.63 -1.60
N GLY A 3 -41.29 28.75 -2.93
CA GLY A 3 -40.16 29.08 -3.76
C GLY A 3 -39.90 30.57 -3.71
N LEU A 4 -38.62 30.93 -3.72
CA LEU A 4 -38.14 32.24 -4.09
C LEU A 4 -37.04 32.00 -5.12
N GLU A 5 -37.47 32.08 -6.37
CA GLU A 5 -36.60 32.24 -7.53
C GLU A 5 -36.15 33.70 -7.51
N GLU A 6 -34.88 33.95 -7.22
CA GLU A 6 -34.28 35.28 -7.41
C GLU A 6 -33.49 35.28 -8.71
N GLU A 7 -33.95 36.16 -9.58
CA GLU A 7 -33.53 36.39 -10.95
C GLU A 7 -32.08 36.88 -11.04
N SER A 8 -31.33 36.27 -11.96
CA SER A 8 -30.01 36.73 -12.41
C SER A 8 -30.11 38.08 -13.11
N PRO A 9 -29.30 39.09 -12.74
CA PRO A 9 -29.09 40.25 -13.58
C PRO A 9 -28.07 39.93 -14.68
N GLU A 10 -28.53 40.01 -15.92
CA GLU A 10 -27.74 39.96 -17.15
C GLU A 10 -26.70 41.09 -17.16
N ASP A 11 -25.43 40.74 -17.39
CA ASP A 11 -24.32 41.69 -17.49
C ASP A 11 -24.14 42.14 -18.96
N PRO A 12 -24.36 43.43 -19.29
CA PRO A 12 -24.30 43.91 -20.66
C PRO A 12 -22.86 44.21 -21.10
N GLY A 13 -22.40 43.48 -22.13
CA GLY A 13 -21.60 44.08 -23.20
C GLY A 13 -20.12 44.35 -22.90
N ALA A 14 -19.30 43.30 -22.83
CA ALA A 14 -17.87 43.42 -23.06
C ALA A 14 -17.61 43.70 -24.55
N SER A 15 -17.46 44.99 -24.88
CA SER A 15 -17.00 45.47 -26.18
C SER A 15 -15.61 44.92 -26.50
N GLN A 16 -15.53 44.03 -27.49
CA GLN A 16 -14.26 43.60 -28.07
C GLN A 16 -13.70 44.74 -28.95
N PRO A 17 -12.41 45.09 -28.84
CA PRO A 17 -11.79 46.01 -29.78
C PRO A 17 -11.62 45.33 -31.14
N VAL A 18 -12.36 45.83 -32.12
CA VAL A 18 -12.23 45.53 -33.55
C VAL A 18 -10.81 45.88 -34.00
N ARG A 19 -10.00 44.86 -34.34
CA ARG A 19 -8.72 45.08 -35.03
C ARG A 19 -9.00 45.47 -36.49
N PRO A 20 -8.38 46.55 -37.02
CA PRO A 20 -8.53 46.92 -38.42
C PRO A 20 -7.89 45.87 -39.34
N PRO A 21 -8.43 45.66 -40.55
CA PRO A 21 -7.85 44.77 -41.54
C PRO A 21 -6.52 45.34 -42.04
N GLN A 22 -5.44 44.56 -41.93
CA GLN A 22 -4.21 44.88 -42.62
C GLN A 22 -4.39 44.56 -44.11
N ASN A 23 -4.32 45.63 -44.89
CA ASN A 23 -4.46 45.66 -46.32
C ASN A 23 -3.33 44.85 -46.98
N LEU A 24 -3.72 43.91 -47.83
CA LEU A 24 -2.83 43.21 -48.75
C LEU A 24 -2.64 44.06 -50.02
N GLN A 25 -1.48 43.84 -50.66
CA GLN A 25 -1.08 44.29 -51.99
C GLN A 25 -0.46 45.71 -52.01
N ALA A 26 0.65 45.99 -52.68
CA ALA A 26 1.17 45.35 -53.88
C ALA A 26 2.59 45.87 -54.22
N PHE A 27 3.28 45.13 -55.10
CA PHE A 27 4.44 45.51 -55.95
C PHE A 27 5.73 45.87 -55.19
N GLY A 28 6.86 45.18 -55.36
CA GLY A 28 7.43 44.66 -56.60
C GLY A 28 8.74 45.40 -56.81
N LEU A 29 9.86 44.68 -56.77
CA LEU A 29 11.07 44.83 -57.60
C LEU A 29 12.19 43.97 -57.00
N GLU A 30 12.71 43.11 -57.86
CA GLU A 30 13.89 42.29 -57.67
C GLU A 30 15.12 43.19 -57.57
N GLU A 31 15.88 43.09 -56.47
CA GLU A 31 17.31 43.39 -56.44
C GLU A 31 18.01 42.33 -55.61
N GLU A 32 18.75 41.45 -56.28
CA GLU A 32 19.67 40.48 -55.69
C GLU A 32 20.77 41.24 -54.92
N ALA A 33 20.68 41.22 -53.59
CA ALA A 33 21.75 41.62 -52.70
C ALA A 33 22.55 40.37 -52.25
N PRO A 34 23.88 40.46 -52.11
CA PRO A 34 24.74 39.31 -51.83
C PRO A 34 24.50 38.75 -50.43
N ASP A 35 24.53 37.42 -50.32
CA ASP A 35 24.44 36.64 -49.08
C ASP A 35 25.35 37.21 -47.97
N GLU A 36 24.76 37.97 -47.05
CA GLU A 36 25.37 38.25 -45.75
C GLU A 36 25.08 37.05 -44.83
N PRO A 37 26.10 36.51 -44.12
CA PRO A 37 25.87 35.43 -43.19
C PRO A 37 24.95 35.92 -42.07
N GLU A 38 23.80 35.28 -41.91
CA GLU A 38 22.90 35.46 -40.77
C GLU A 38 23.71 35.29 -39.47
N THR A 39 24.08 36.42 -38.86
CA THR A 39 24.63 36.39 -37.51
C THR A 39 23.52 35.95 -36.56
N PRO A 40 23.77 35.00 -35.64
CA PRO A 40 22.75 34.54 -34.73
C PRO A 40 22.42 35.65 -33.72
N ILE A 41 21.32 36.37 -33.95
CA ILE A 41 20.76 37.37 -33.04
C ILE A 41 20.00 36.63 -31.91
N THR A 42 20.71 35.88 -31.06
CA THR A 42 20.11 35.29 -29.85
C THR A 42 21.03 35.27 -28.61
N SER A 43 22.32 35.58 -28.73
CA SER A 43 23.26 35.39 -27.59
C SER A 43 23.29 36.56 -26.58
N ALA A 44 22.98 37.80 -26.99
CA ALA A 44 23.06 38.97 -26.12
C ALA A 44 21.81 39.17 -25.21
N SER A 45 20.63 38.79 -25.69
CA SER A 45 19.36 38.91 -24.95
C SER A 45 19.26 37.92 -23.79
N ASP A 46 19.73 36.69 -24.00
CA ASP A 46 19.67 35.63 -22.98
C ASP A 46 20.67 35.89 -21.85
N SER A 47 21.85 36.44 -22.16
CA SER A 47 22.83 36.88 -21.17
C SER A 47 22.29 37.96 -20.23
N HIS A 48 21.57 38.96 -20.77
CA HIS A 48 20.99 40.03 -19.95
C HIS A 48 19.81 39.53 -19.08
N ILE A 49 19.02 38.57 -19.58
CA ILE A 49 17.95 37.93 -18.80
C ILE A 49 18.55 37.15 -17.62
N ASP A 50 19.62 36.40 -17.85
CA ASP A 50 20.27 35.61 -16.81
C ASP A 50 20.99 36.48 -15.78
N GLN A 51 21.67 37.56 -16.19
CA GLN A 51 22.22 38.55 -15.27
C GLN A 51 21.13 39.17 -14.38
N ARG A 52 19.96 39.49 -14.95
CA ARG A 52 18.83 40.03 -14.18
C ARG A 52 18.26 39.00 -13.20
N ARG A 53 18.21 37.73 -13.58
CA ARG A 53 17.81 36.63 -12.69
C ARG A 53 18.80 36.49 -11.53
N GLN A 54 20.10 36.49 -11.81
CA GLN A 54 21.16 36.41 -10.80
C GLN A 54 21.15 37.61 -9.84
N TYR A 55 20.95 38.83 -10.35
CA TYR A 55 20.80 40.00 -9.50
C TYR A 55 19.57 39.87 -8.58
N LYS A 56 18.45 39.39 -9.13
CA LYS A 56 17.22 39.19 -8.35
C LYS A 56 17.38 38.13 -7.26
N THR A 57 18.05 37.01 -7.54
CA THR A 57 18.29 35.95 -6.54
C THR A 57 19.20 36.45 -5.43
N THR A 58 20.33 37.08 -5.78
CA THR A 58 21.29 37.62 -4.80
C THR A 58 20.67 38.73 -3.94
N TRP A 59 19.88 39.63 -4.52
CA TRP A 59 19.13 40.65 -3.77
C TRP A 59 18.13 40.00 -2.80
N GLN A 60 17.39 38.98 -3.24
CA GLN A 60 16.45 38.27 -2.36
C GLN A 60 17.16 37.53 -1.23
N GLU A 61 18.30 36.90 -1.50
CA GLU A 61 19.10 36.25 -0.47
C GLU A 61 19.62 37.26 0.55
N HIS A 62 20.15 38.39 0.10
CA HIS A 62 20.60 39.46 0.97
C HIS A 62 19.44 40.01 1.83
N HIS A 63 18.27 40.24 1.23
CA HIS A 63 17.08 40.65 1.98
C HIS A 63 16.64 39.59 2.99
N ARG A 64 16.68 38.29 2.65
CA ARG A 64 16.33 37.20 3.57
C ARG A 64 17.34 37.03 4.71
N LYS A 65 18.61 37.37 4.51
CA LYS A 65 19.63 37.32 5.57
C LYS A 65 19.48 38.46 6.57
N ASN A 66 18.98 39.60 6.12
CA ASN A 66 18.80 40.80 6.94
C ASN A 66 17.37 40.97 7.46
N GLU A 67 16.47 40.03 7.19
CA GLU A 67 15.08 40.11 7.66
C GLU A 67 15.01 39.93 9.18
N THR A 68 14.17 40.71 9.83
CA THR A 68 13.85 40.49 11.25
C THR A 68 12.96 39.25 11.41
N VAL A 69 12.89 38.70 12.64
CA VAL A 69 12.02 37.55 12.94
C VAL A 69 10.56 37.88 12.62
N GLU A 70 10.06 39.07 12.98
CA GLU A 70 8.68 39.47 12.70
C GLU A 70 8.39 39.59 11.19
N GLU A 71 9.34 40.11 10.41
CA GLU A 71 9.21 40.20 8.96
C GLU A 71 9.23 38.83 8.30
N ARG A 72 10.10 37.93 8.78
CA ARG A 72 10.13 36.52 8.36
C ARG A 72 8.80 35.85 8.65
N ASP A 73 8.26 36.00 9.84
CA ASP A 73 6.99 35.39 10.24
C ASP A 73 5.84 35.93 9.42
N ARG A 74 5.77 37.24 9.20
CA ARG A 74 4.78 37.87 8.32
C ARG A 74 4.88 37.33 6.89
N ARG A 75 6.09 37.18 6.36
CA ARG A 75 6.35 36.62 5.02
C ARG A 75 5.92 35.16 4.93
N LEU A 76 6.29 34.33 5.90
CA LEU A 76 5.92 32.91 5.94
C LEU A 76 4.40 32.73 6.08
N LYS A 77 3.76 33.52 6.95
CA LYS A 77 2.31 33.51 7.13
C LYS A 77 1.57 33.94 5.86
N SER A 78 1.99 35.03 5.22
CA SER A 78 1.38 35.45 3.94
C SER A 78 1.60 34.40 2.85
N GLY A 79 2.76 33.75 2.83
CA GLY A 79 3.05 32.64 1.91
C GLY A 79 2.13 31.43 2.13
N SER A 80 1.95 31.00 3.37
CA SER A 80 1.08 29.87 3.71
C SER A 80 -0.40 30.16 3.44
N GLU A 81 -0.87 31.39 3.69
CA GLU A 81 -2.23 31.82 3.36
C GLU A 81 -2.50 31.79 1.85
N ARG A 82 -1.57 32.30 1.03
CA ARG A 82 -1.68 32.22 -0.43
C ARG A 82 -1.70 30.79 -0.93
N GLU A 83 -0.84 29.94 -0.37
CA GLU A 83 -0.81 28.52 -0.73
C GLU A 83 -2.11 27.81 -0.34
N ARG A 84 -2.63 28.06 0.87
CA ARG A 84 -3.92 27.51 1.32
C ARG A 84 -5.05 27.96 0.38
N LYS A 85 -5.09 29.23 0.01
CA LYS A 85 -6.09 29.75 -0.94
C LYS A 85 -5.98 29.06 -2.30
N ARG A 86 -4.77 28.90 -2.84
CA ARG A 86 -4.54 28.16 -4.09
C ARG A 86 -5.00 26.71 -3.99
N ARG A 87 -4.66 25.98 -2.93
CA ARG A 87 -5.08 24.59 -2.71
C ARG A 87 -6.60 24.45 -2.56
N HIS A 88 -7.27 25.45 -1.99
CA HIS A 88 -8.72 25.45 -1.86
C HIS A 88 -9.44 25.68 -3.20
N GLN A 89 -8.78 26.38 -4.14
CA GLN A 89 -9.31 26.67 -5.48
C GLN A 89 -8.83 25.66 -6.54
N GLU A 90 -8.03 24.68 -6.14
CA GLU A 90 -7.43 23.68 -7.02
C GLU A 90 -8.51 22.72 -7.54
N THR A 91 -8.46 22.42 -8.84
CA THR A 91 -9.32 21.36 -9.41
C THR A 91 -8.81 19.97 -9.01
N LEU A 92 -9.63 18.94 -9.20
CA LEU A 92 -9.19 17.56 -8.94
C LEU A 92 -7.99 17.18 -9.81
N GLU A 93 -7.98 17.56 -11.09
CA GLU A 93 -6.86 17.27 -12.00
C GLU A 93 -5.56 17.95 -11.57
N GLU A 94 -5.63 19.23 -11.19
CA GLU A 94 -4.47 19.97 -10.69
C GLU A 94 -3.93 19.36 -9.39
N SER A 95 -4.83 18.98 -8.48
CA SER A 95 -4.48 18.30 -7.22
C SER A 95 -3.79 16.97 -7.49
N GLU A 96 -4.33 16.16 -8.40
CA GLU A 96 -3.72 14.90 -8.80
C GLU A 96 -2.33 15.09 -9.40
N LEU A 97 -2.17 16.06 -10.32
CA LEU A 97 -0.87 16.38 -10.92
C LEU A 97 0.14 16.81 -9.85
N ARG A 98 -0.29 17.65 -8.90
CA ARG A 98 0.54 18.07 -7.76
C ARG A 98 0.94 16.89 -6.88
N HIS A 99 0.00 15.98 -6.60
CA HIS A 99 0.26 14.77 -5.81
C HIS A 99 1.23 13.83 -6.54
N ARG A 100 1.02 13.56 -7.83
CA ARG A 100 1.93 12.75 -8.66
C ARG A 100 3.34 13.33 -8.71
N ALA A 101 3.47 14.64 -8.95
CA ALA A 101 4.77 15.32 -8.92
C ALA A 101 5.41 15.33 -7.52
N GLY A 102 4.60 15.28 -6.46
CA GLY A 102 5.06 15.10 -5.08
C GLY A 102 5.65 13.72 -4.85
N VAL A 103 4.92 12.67 -5.26
CA VAL A 103 5.35 11.26 -5.15
C VAL A 103 6.62 11.01 -5.97
N GLU A 104 6.72 11.53 -7.20
CA GLU A 104 7.91 11.31 -8.04
C GLU A 104 9.15 11.97 -7.43
N ARG A 105 9.02 13.20 -6.91
CA ARG A 105 10.14 13.86 -6.21
C ARG A 105 10.57 13.10 -4.96
N GLU A 106 9.62 12.56 -4.21
CA GLU A 106 9.93 11.73 -3.05
C GLU A 106 10.62 10.44 -3.44
N ARG A 107 10.15 9.78 -4.51
CA ARG A 107 10.78 8.59 -5.07
C ARG A 107 12.22 8.88 -5.48
N GLN A 108 12.46 9.98 -6.19
CA GLN A 108 13.81 10.38 -6.58
C GLN A 108 14.70 10.64 -5.37
N ARG A 109 14.21 11.39 -4.36
CA ARG A 109 14.95 11.58 -3.10
C ARG A 109 15.32 10.25 -2.43
N ARG A 110 14.40 9.28 -2.40
CA ARG A 110 14.61 7.95 -1.80
C ARG A 110 15.63 7.10 -2.57
N LEU A 111 15.75 7.31 -3.88
CA LEU A 111 16.75 6.66 -4.72
C LEU A 111 18.14 7.28 -4.52
N ASP A 112 18.20 8.60 -4.33
CA ASP A 112 19.43 9.36 -4.13
C ASP A 112 19.92 9.36 -2.66
N GLU A 113 19.11 8.81 -1.74
CA GLU A 113 19.44 8.68 -0.31
C GLU A 113 20.70 7.84 -0.06
N THR A 114 21.58 8.37 0.78
CA THR A 114 22.68 7.59 1.37
C THR A 114 22.15 6.56 2.39
N LEU A 115 22.99 5.60 2.76
CA LEU A 115 22.62 4.62 3.80
C LEU A 115 22.36 5.29 5.15
N GLU A 116 23.18 6.27 5.55
CA GLU A 116 23.01 7.02 6.80
C GLU A 116 21.66 7.78 6.81
N GLU A 117 21.33 8.51 5.74
CA GLU A 117 20.05 9.22 5.63
C GLU A 117 18.84 8.27 5.67
N ARG A 118 18.98 7.09 5.05
CA ARG A 118 17.96 6.05 5.09
C ARG A 118 17.77 5.50 6.50
N GLU A 119 18.85 5.20 7.21
CA GLU A 119 18.81 4.72 8.59
C GLU A 119 18.18 5.76 9.52
N ASP A 120 18.63 7.01 9.47
CA ASP A 120 18.09 8.12 10.25
C ASP A 120 16.59 8.30 10.01
N ARG A 121 16.16 8.19 8.76
CA ARG A 121 14.74 8.21 8.42
C ARG A 121 13.97 7.05 9.03
N HIS A 122 14.49 5.83 8.96
CA HIS A 122 13.83 4.66 9.55
C HIS A 122 13.73 4.80 11.07
N LEU A 123 14.80 5.25 11.73
CA LEU A 123 14.83 5.53 13.17
C LEU A 123 13.79 6.59 13.55
N THR A 124 13.77 7.70 12.83
CA THR A 124 12.80 8.79 13.05
C THR A 124 11.36 8.30 12.84
N SER A 125 11.14 7.46 11.83
CA SER A 125 9.80 6.91 11.53
C SER A 125 9.33 5.97 12.63
N ALA A 126 10.21 5.07 13.09
CA ALA A 126 9.94 4.15 14.18
C ALA A 126 9.73 4.88 15.52
N GLU A 127 10.46 5.97 15.77
CA GLU A 127 10.24 6.80 16.96
C GLU A 127 8.88 7.48 16.94
N ARG A 128 8.47 8.08 15.81
CA ARG A 128 7.13 8.66 15.67
C ARG A 128 6.04 7.61 15.85
N GLU A 129 6.26 6.40 15.36
CA GLU A 129 5.31 5.29 15.54
C GLU A 129 5.18 4.88 17.01
N ARG A 130 6.31 4.71 17.71
CA ARG A 130 6.30 4.47 19.16
C ARG A 130 5.58 5.57 19.92
N GLN A 131 5.84 6.84 19.58
CA GLN A 131 5.15 7.98 20.20
C GLN A 131 3.64 7.95 19.93
N ARG A 132 3.21 7.61 18.70
CA ARG A 132 1.78 7.45 18.39
C ARG A 132 1.15 6.35 19.25
N HIS A 133 1.76 5.18 19.35
CA HIS A 133 1.24 4.09 20.19
C HIS A 133 1.18 4.44 21.67
N LEU A 134 2.13 5.22 22.20
CA LEU A 134 2.08 5.69 23.59
C LEU A 134 0.91 6.63 23.87
N HIS A 135 0.41 7.33 22.84
CA HIS A 135 -0.71 8.25 22.93
C HIS A 135 -2.02 7.67 22.37
N GLU A 136 -2.01 6.42 21.93
CA GLU A 136 -3.15 5.73 21.34
C GLU A 136 -4.18 5.40 22.42
N THR A 137 -5.44 5.67 22.13
CA THR A 137 -6.55 5.26 23.00
C THR A 137 -6.82 3.76 22.85
N LEU A 138 -7.49 3.16 23.85
CA LEU A 138 -7.86 1.74 23.77
C LEU A 138 -8.73 1.44 22.53
N GLU A 139 -9.67 2.31 22.19
CA GLU A 139 -10.53 2.14 21.01
C GLU A 139 -9.74 2.15 19.69
N GLU A 140 -8.76 3.06 19.57
CA GLU A 140 -7.86 3.13 18.41
C GLU A 140 -6.98 1.88 18.32
N SER A 141 -6.43 1.43 19.45
CA SER A 141 -5.60 0.23 19.54
C SER A 141 -6.40 -1.03 19.16
N GLU A 142 -7.61 -1.20 19.69
CA GLU A 142 -8.50 -2.30 19.32
C GLU A 142 -8.88 -2.27 17.84
N HIS A 143 -9.17 -1.07 17.30
CA HIS A 143 -9.43 -0.90 15.88
C HIS A 143 -8.22 -1.29 15.03
N CYS A 144 -7.01 -0.88 15.43
CA CYS A 144 -5.77 -1.22 14.77
C CYS A 144 -5.56 -2.75 14.76
N HIS A 145 -5.66 -3.40 15.92
CA HIS A 145 -5.54 -4.85 16.05
C HIS A 145 -6.56 -5.63 15.22
N ARG A 146 -7.82 -5.17 15.19
CA ARG A 146 -8.85 -5.77 14.36
C ARG A 146 -8.53 -5.62 12.87
N SER A 147 -8.07 -4.45 12.44
CA SER A 147 -7.68 -4.20 11.05
C SER A 147 -6.47 -5.04 10.64
N ASP A 148 -5.48 -5.20 11.53
CA ASP A 148 -4.33 -6.08 11.31
C ASP A 148 -4.74 -7.55 11.20
N ALA A 149 -5.63 -8.02 12.08
CA ALA A 149 -6.14 -9.38 12.04
C ALA A 149 -6.91 -9.64 10.73
N GLU A 150 -7.72 -8.70 10.28
CA GLU A 150 -8.45 -8.79 9.01
C GLU A 150 -7.49 -8.85 7.82
N ARG A 151 -6.49 -7.95 7.77
CA ARG A 151 -5.44 -8.00 6.73
C ARG A 151 -4.70 -9.33 6.71
N ALA A 152 -4.35 -9.85 7.89
CA ALA A 152 -3.67 -11.14 8.00
C ALA A 152 -4.55 -12.29 7.50
N LEU A 153 -5.85 -12.27 7.77
CA LEU A 153 -6.80 -13.25 7.25
C LEU A 153 -6.94 -13.14 5.73
N GLN A 154 -7.09 -11.93 5.19
CA GLN A 154 -7.16 -11.71 3.74
C GLN A 154 -5.89 -12.22 3.04
N HIS A 155 -4.71 -11.94 3.61
CA HIS A 155 -3.45 -12.46 3.09
C HIS A 155 -3.43 -13.99 3.08
N ARG A 156 -3.92 -14.65 4.13
CA ARG A 156 -4.00 -16.12 4.19
C ARG A 156 -4.98 -16.71 3.16
N LEU A 157 -6.07 -16.02 2.86
CA LEU A 157 -7.04 -16.46 1.87
C LEU A 157 -6.52 -16.37 0.44
N HIS A 158 -5.64 -15.41 0.17
CA HIS A 158 -5.03 -15.19 -1.15
C HIS A 158 -3.64 -15.82 -1.31
N GLU A 159 -3.18 -16.54 -0.30
CA GLU A 159 -1.88 -17.18 -0.30
C GLU A 159 -1.85 -18.39 -1.24
N THR A 160 -0.72 -18.56 -1.91
CA THR A 160 -0.45 -19.77 -2.70
C THR A 160 -0.14 -20.97 -1.80
N LEU A 161 -0.21 -22.20 -2.34
CA LEU A 161 0.17 -23.40 -1.57
C LEU A 161 1.62 -23.34 -1.10
N GLU A 162 2.54 -22.88 -1.95
CA GLU A 162 3.97 -22.77 -1.63
C GLU A 162 4.23 -21.79 -0.47
N GLU A 163 3.59 -20.62 -0.49
CA GLU A 163 3.68 -19.63 0.60
C GLU A 163 3.09 -20.18 1.90
N SER A 164 1.96 -20.89 1.83
CA SER A 164 1.31 -21.53 2.99
C SER A 164 2.21 -22.60 3.61
N GLU A 165 2.80 -23.46 2.79
CA GLU A 165 3.75 -24.48 3.22
C GLU A 165 4.98 -23.84 3.86
N HIS A 166 5.56 -22.82 3.23
CA HIS A 166 6.71 -22.10 3.77
C HIS A 166 6.38 -21.46 5.13
N ARG A 167 5.20 -20.82 5.27
CA ARG A 167 4.77 -20.27 6.56
C ARG A 167 4.63 -21.36 7.63
N HIS A 168 3.99 -22.49 7.29
CA HIS A 168 3.83 -23.61 8.21
C HIS A 168 5.16 -24.22 8.62
N GLN A 169 6.09 -24.41 7.68
CA GLN A 169 7.45 -24.87 7.96
C GLN A 169 8.16 -23.91 8.91
N ALA A 170 8.15 -22.61 8.61
CA ALA A 170 8.76 -21.60 9.47
C ALA A 170 8.13 -21.56 10.87
N GLU A 171 6.82 -21.80 11.02
CA GLU A 171 6.17 -21.91 12.32
C GLU A 171 6.63 -23.15 13.11
N VAL A 172 6.75 -24.30 12.43
CA VAL A 172 7.26 -25.54 13.01
C VAL A 172 8.71 -25.36 13.47
N GLU A 173 9.57 -24.78 12.63
CA GLU A 173 10.98 -24.48 12.95
C GLU A 173 11.09 -23.58 14.17
N ARG A 174 10.39 -22.44 14.19
CA ARG A 174 10.37 -21.54 15.37
C ARG A 174 9.90 -22.27 16.63
N LYS A 175 8.94 -23.21 16.50
CA LYS A 175 8.46 -24.00 17.65
C LYS A 175 9.51 -25.02 18.10
N GLN A 176 10.24 -25.63 17.18
CA GLN A 176 11.34 -26.54 17.49
C GLN A 176 12.50 -25.80 18.17
N GLU A 177 12.91 -24.66 17.64
CA GLU A 177 13.94 -23.80 18.24
C GLU A 177 13.58 -23.40 19.67
N ARG A 178 12.33 -22.95 19.90
CA ARG A 178 11.85 -22.66 21.26
C ARG A 178 12.02 -23.86 22.18
N ARG A 179 11.65 -25.07 21.73
CA ARG A 179 11.78 -26.32 22.51
C ARG A 179 13.24 -26.69 22.81
N LEU A 180 14.17 -26.42 21.90
CA LEU A 180 15.59 -26.67 22.11
C LEU A 180 16.16 -25.77 23.22
N HIS A 181 15.64 -24.55 23.34
CA HIS A 181 16.05 -23.57 24.34
C HIS A 181 15.15 -23.53 25.59
N GLU A 182 14.18 -24.44 25.72
CA GLU A 182 13.33 -24.56 26.91
C GLU A 182 14.16 -25.01 28.14
N THR A 183 13.99 -24.32 29.27
CA THR A 183 14.44 -24.80 30.58
C THR A 183 13.62 -26.03 31.00
N PRO A 184 14.13 -26.90 31.89
CA PRO A 184 13.39 -28.09 32.33
C PRO A 184 12.03 -27.74 32.95
N GLU A 185 11.93 -26.64 33.70
CA GLU A 185 10.68 -26.19 34.32
C GLU A 185 9.63 -25.81 33.28
N ILE A 186 10.04 -25.08 32.23
CA ILE A 186 9.16 -24.71 31.11
C ILE A 186 8.72 -25.97 30.34
N ARG A 187 9.65 -26.90 30.14
CA ARG A 187 9.37 -28.17 29.45
C ARG A 187 8.34 -29.01 30.20
N GLU A 188 8.49 -29.14 31.52
CA GLU A 188 7.55 -29.87 32.37
C GLU A 188 6.17 -29.21 32.37
N ALA A 189 6.11 -27.89 32.52
CA ALA A 189 4.85 -27.14 32.46
C ALA A 189 4.13 -27.35 31.11
N ARG A 190 4.86 -27.24 29.99
CA ARG A 190 4.31 -27.51 28.65
C ARG A 190 3.81 -28.95 28.51
N GLN A 191 4.56 -29.93 28.99
CA GLN A 191 4.14 -31.34 28.94
C GLN A 191 2.88 -31.60 29.78
N ALA A 192 2.77 -30.98 30.96
CA ALA A 192 1.58 -31.05 31.79
C ALA A 192 0.37 -30.41 31.10
N GLU A 193 0.54 -29.24 30.47
CA GLU A 193 -0.51 -28.57 29.71
C GLU A 193 -0.94 -29.40 28.48
N ASP A 194 0.01 -29.95 27.72
CA ASP A 194 -0.26 -30.84 26.58
C ASP A 194 -1.08 -32.07 27.03
N ALA A 195 -0.75 -32.64 28.19
CA ALA A 195 -1.47 -33.78 28.77
C ALA A 195 -2.90 -33.41 29.20
N LEU A 196 -3.08 -32.25 29.83
CA LEU A 196 -4.40 -31.73 30.21
C LEU A 196 -5.27 -31.46 28.98
N ALA A 197 -4.72 -30.77 27.97
CA ALA A 197 -5.43 -30.47 26.73
C ALA A 197 -5.81 -31.76 25.97
N HIS A 198 -4.93 -32.76 25.95
CA HIS A 198 -5.26 -34.08 25.38
C HIS A 198 -6.37 -34.80 26.18
N GLY A 199 -6.34 -34.73 27.51
CA GLY A 199 -7.41 -35.24 28.37
C GLY A 199 -8.75 -34.56 28.07
N GLN A 200 -8.78 -33.23 28.02
CA GLN A 200 -9.98 -32.45 27.70
C GLN A 200 -10.54 -32.79 26.32
N ARG A 201 -9.68 -32.93 25.30
CA ARG A 201 -10.12 -33.37 23.95
C ARG A 201 -10.76 -34.75 24.00
N ARG A 202 -10.17 -35.71 24.71
CA ARG A 202 -10.77 -37.06 24.87
C ARG A 202 -12.10 -37.01 25.61
N HIS A 203 -12.22 -36.21 26.66
CA HIS A 203 -13.48 -36.04 27.38
C HIS A 203 -14.56 -35.39 26.50
N HIS A 204 -14.21 -34.37 25.72
CA HIS A 204 -15.15 -33.75 24.77
C HIS A 204 -15.59 -34.74 23.69
N THR A 205 -14.66 -35.47 23.06
CA THR A 205 -14.99 -36.51 22.07
C THR A 205 -15.86 -37.62 22.67
N SER A 206 -15.64 -37.97 23.94
CA SER A 206 -16.48 -38.95 24.66
C SER A 206 -17.88 -38.43 25.02
N GLN A 207 -18.06 -37.12 25.16
CA GLN A 207 -19.35 -36.50 25.49
C GLN A 207 -20.16 -36.10 24.26
N GLN A 208 -19.54 -36.03 23.07
CA GLN A 208 -20.22 -35.84 21.79
C GLN A 208 -20.03 -37.04 20.84
N PRO A 209 -20.57 -38.22 21.15
CA PRO A 209 -20.53 -39.37 20.24
C PRO A 209 -21.40 -39.17 18.99
N GLU A 210 -22.36 -38.24 19.02
CA GLU A 210 -23.38 -38.07 17.98
C GLU A 210 -22.85 -37.42 16.69
N SER A 211 -21.76 -36.63 16.73
CA SER A 211 -21.21 -35.98 15.52
C SER A 211 -20.22 -36.85 14.72
N HIS A 212 -19.74 -37.95 15.30
CA HIS A 212 -18.94 -38.97 14.58
C HIS A 212 -19.77 -40.18 14.18
N GLY A 213 -21.01 -40.30 14.69
CA GLY A 213 -21.96 -41.35 14.33
C GLY A 213 -22.35 -41.28 12.86
N GLU A 214 -22.49 -40.10 12.26
CA GLU A 214 -22.95 -39.97 10.86
C GLU A 214 -21.93 -40.48 9.83
N ALA A 215 -20.62 -40.29 10.07
CA ALA A 215 -19.56 -40.80 9.21
C ALA A 215 -19.40 -42.33 9.31
N LEU A 216 -19.69 -42.91 10.47
CA LEU A 216 -19.70 -44.38 10.65
C LEU A 216 -21.03 -45.01 10.23
N THR A 217 -22.15 -44.29 10.27
CA THR A 217 -23.42 -44.79 9.72
C THR A 217 -23.47 -44.76 8.20
N PHE A 218 -22.72 -43.89 7.52
CA PHE A 218 -22.54 -43.98 6.06
C PHE A 218 -21.62 -45.14 5.66
N ALA A 219 -20.65 -45.51 6.50
CA ALA A 219 -19.86 -46.73 6.32
C ALA A 219 -20.63 -48.03 6.69
N ASN A 220 -21.70 -47.91 7.49
CA ASN A 220 -22.59 -49.01 7.87
C ASN A 220 -23.91 -49.05 7.08
N SER A 221 -24.18 -48.07 6.22
CA SER A 221 -25.12 -48.26 5.11
C SER A 221 -24.41 -49.11 4.07
N PHE A 222 -24.55 -50.42 4.24
CA PHE A 222 -24.18 -51.45 3.27
C PHE A 222 -24.39 -50.95 1.83
N PRO A 223 -23.34 -50.82 0.99
CA PRO A 223 -23.56 -51.04 -0.42
C PRO A 223 -24.13 -52.46 -0.54
N ALA A 224 -25.25 -52.57 -1.24
CA ALA A 224 -25.90 -53.84 -1.52
C ALA A 224 -24.88 -54.85 -2.07
N GLU A 225 -24.79 -56.00 -1.40
CA GLU A 225 -24.36 -57.29 -1.92
C GLU A 225 -23.21 -57.28 -2.96
N ASP A 226 -21.98 -57.04 -2.50
CA ASP A 226 -20.82 -57.61 -3.19
C ASP A 226 -20.58 -59.05 -2.70
N ASP A 227 -20.96 -59.99 -3.58
CA ASP A 227 -21.16 -61.44 -3.51
C ASP A 227 -19.96 -62.32 -3.08
N LEU A 228 -19.05 -61.88 -2.20
CA LEU A 228 -17.81 -62.64 -1.93
C LEU A 228 -17.85 -63.59 -0.72
N GLY A 229 -18.92 -63.55 0.10
CA GLY A 229 -19.10 -64.46 1.24
C GLY A 229 -17.99 -64.36 2.31
N PRO A 230 -17.98 -65.23 3.34
CA PRO A 230 -16.98 -65.16 4.41
C PRO A 230 -15.59 -65.67 3.98
N MET A 231 -14.53 -64.98 4.41
CA MET A 231 -13.11 -65.36 4.24
C MET A 231 -12.73 -66.52 5.18
N ASN A 232 -13.18 -67.73 4.87
CA ASN A 232 -13.01 -68.90 5.75
C ASN A 232 -12.30 -70.09 5.10
N VAL A 233 -11.74 -69.94 3.89
CA VAL A 233 -11.02 -71.01 3.21
C VAL A 233 -9.51 -70.83 3.33
N VAL A 234 -8.84 -71.69 4.08
CA VAL A 234 -7.38 -71.68 4.20
C VAL A 234 -6.75 -72.23 2.91
N CYS A 235 -5.92 -71.43 2.24
CA CYS A 235 -5.18 -71.88 1.05
C CYS A 235 -4.07 -72.86 1.45
N LYS A 236 -4.02 -74.01 0.77
CA LYS A 236 -3.02 -75.05 1.03
C LYS A 236 -1.60 -74.67 0.62
N HIS A 237 -1.41 -73.64 -0.20
CA HIS A 237 -0.09 -73.20 -0.69
C HIS A 237 0.54 -72.08 0.15
N CYS A 238 -0.25 -71.18 0.70
CA CYS A 238 0.27 -70.01 1.45
C CYS A 238 -0.32 -69.84 2.85
N SER A 239 -1.21 -70.74 3.27
CA SER A 239 -1.88 -70.71 4.59
C SER A 239 -2.72 -69.45 4.87
N ALA A 240 -2.93 -68.58 3.88
CA ALA A 240 -3.79 -67.41 4.01
C ALA A 240 -5.28 -67.79 3.87
N LEU A 241 -6.17 -66.96 4.45
CA LEU A 241 -7.62 -67.12 4.31
C LEU A 241 -8.10 -66.46 3.01
N HIS A 242 -8.91 -67.18 2.23
CA HIS A 242 -9.51 -66.73 0.98
C HIS A 242 -11.03 -66.86 1.02
N PHE A 243 -11.68 -66.09 0.14
CA PHE A 243 -13.10 -66.19 -0.14
C PHE A 243 -13.43 -67.47 -0.92
N LYS A 244 -14.59 -68.08 -0.61
CA LYS A 244 -15.04 -69.36 -1.18
C LYS A 244 -15.56 -69.17 -2.61
N GLY A 245 -14.66 -69.07 -3.60
CA GLY A 245 -15.11 -68.87 -4.99
C GLY A 245 -14.05 -68.84 -6.10
N ARG A 246 -12.75 -68.89 -5.82
CA ARG A 246 -11.74 -69.06 -6.88
C ARG A 246 -11.00 -70.38 -6.72
N VAL A 247 -11.38 -71.34 -7.56
CA VAL A 247 -10.47 -72.40 -8.00
C VAL A 247 -9.41 -71.70 -8.85
N PHE A 248 -8.17 -71.67 -8.39
CA PHE A 248 -7.01 -71.50 -9.25
C PHE A 248 -6.40 -72.87 -9.50
#